data_AF-A0A515KHB5-F1
#
_entry.id   AF-A0A515KHB5-F1
#
_cell.length_a   1.000
_cell.length_b   1.000
_cell.length_c   1.000
_cell.angle_alpha   90.00
_cell.angle_beta   90.00
_cell.angle_gamma   90.00
#
_symmetry.space_group_name_H-M   'P 1'
#
loop_
_entity.id
_entity.type
_entity.pdbx_description
1 polymer ?
#
loop_
_entity_poly.entity_id
_entity_poly.type
_entity_poly.pdbx_seq_one_letter_code
_entity_poly.pdbx_strand_id
1 'polypeptide(L)'
;MQTTDPHDDDQHAPGASSQASASPEKLPGIRHVIAVGSGKGGVGKSTVSVNLAFALQQIGGRIGLVDADILGPSIPGMLGLPVGQPPTTTPDGKIVPADRHNLKVMSMGMLTGDDSPVILRGPMVGKYLKMFIGTVQWGRLDYLILDLPPGTGDTQLTLAQSYPLSGAIIVTTPQDVSLKIARRGLRMFETVHVPILGIIENMSTFTCPHCGKGTDVFRSGGGERMSRELGVPFLGAIPLDADIVMGGDNGRPIVLEKPNSVAAMAYQAIATELAGHLQGLPTTGLKPFAWTWETGKDEPRWVESAIRPSGSRTTAIGFRLRDTRTLSVLWEDGQRNDFDVRDLRLACRCAVCVEEMSGRPLLDPKSVRPDVTPRTITSVGNYAITISWNDGHSTGIYSFEHLRAFGERGAARVVEDV
;
A
#
# COMPACT_ATOMS: atom_id res chain seq x y z
N MET A 1 7.73 -27.95 -68.87
CA MET A 1 6.62 -28.05 -67.90
C MET A 1 7.08 -27.28 -66.67
N GLN A 2 6.64 -26.04 -66.56
CA GLN A 2 7.13 -24.99 -65.67
C GLN A 2 6.35 -24.98 -64.35
N THR A 3 7.06 -24.67 -63.25
CA THR A 3 6.69 -23.83 -62.07
C THR A 3 5.41 -24.18 -61.30
N THR A 4 5.47 -24.70 -60.06
CA THR A 4 5.57 -23.95 -58.78
C THR A 4 4.70 -22.69 -58.69
N ASP A 5 3.56 -22.82 -58.02
CA ASP A 5 2.79 -21.74 -57.37
C ASP A 5 2.38 -22.21 -55.97
N PRO A 6 2.61 -21.43 -54.90
CA PRO A 6 1.97 -21.61 -53.61
C PRO A 6 0.76 -20.67 -53.48
N HIS A 7 -0.44 -21.23 -53.37
CA HIS A 7 -1.63 -20.48 -52.97
C HIS A 7 -1.69 -20.38 -51.45
N ASP A 8 -1.49 -19.15 -50.97
CA ASP A 8 -2.33 -18.40 -50.03
C ASP A 8 -3.30 -19.20 -49.13
N ASP A 9 -3.01 -19.23 -47.84
CA ASP A 9 -3.98 -19.63 -46.80
C ASP A 9 -3.82 -18.70 -45.58
N ASP A 10 -4.26 -17.45 -45.78
CA ASP A 10 -4.34 -16.39 -44.77
C ASP A 10 -5.61 -16.61 -43.90
N GLN A 11 -5.50 -17.50 -42.90
CA GLN A 11 -6.56 -17.68 -41.90
C GLN A 11 -6.47 -16.63 -40.79
N HIS A 12 -7.44 -15.73 -40.83
CA HIS A 12 -7.77 -14.68 -39.87
C HIS A 12 -7.77 -15.18 -38.41
N ALA A 13 -6.87 -14.64 -37.59
CA ALA A 13 -7.01 -14.68 -36.13
C ALA A 13 -7.97 -13.54 -35.67
N PRO A 14 -9.00 -13.82 -34.84
CA PRO A 14 -9.95 -12.80 -34.43
C PRO A 14 -9.30 -11.82 -33.44
N GLY A 15 -9.46 -10.53 -33.75
CA GLY A 15 -8.94 -9.41 -32.97
C GLY A 15 -9.42 -9.42 -31.52
N ALA A 16 -8.46 -9.38 -30.59
CA ALA A 16 -8.72 -9.08 -29.19
C ALA A 16 -9.21 -7.63 -29.07
N SER A 17 -10.52 -7.46 -28.92
CA SER A 17 -11.13 -6.20 -28.55
C SER A 17 -10.71 -5.84 -27.11
N SER A 18 -9.77 -4.91 -27.01
CA SER A 18 -9.40 -4.27 -25.75
C SER A 18 -10.54 -3.35 -25.30
N GLN A 19 -11.45 -3.90 -24.51
CA GLN A 19 -12.43 -3.09 -23.79
C GLN A 19 -11.69 -2.19 -22.80
N ALA A 20 -11.62 -0.90 -23.13
CA ALA A 20 -11.18 0.16 -22.25
C ALA A 20 -12.13 0.23 -21.05
N SER A 21 -11.66 -0.25 -19.90
CA SER A 21 -12.38 -0.09 -18.63
C SER A 21 -12.15 1.31 -18.09
N ALA A 22 -13.25 2.05 -17.92
CA ALA A 22 -13.30 3.34 -17.23
C ALA A 22 -12.57 3.24 -15.89
N SER A 23 -11.66 4.18 -15.60
CA SER A 23 -10.84 4.19 -14.38
C SER A 23 -11.57 4.92 -13.24
N PRO A 24 -12.10 4.22 -12.22
CA PRO A 24 -12.64 4.87 -11.04
C PRO A 24 -11.51 5.18 -10.06
N GLU A 25 -11.73 6.14 -9.17
CA GLU A 25 -11.00 6.28 -7.91
C GLU A 25 -10.69 4.89 -7.34
N LYS A 26 -9.42 4.54 -7.10
CA LYS A 26 -9.03 3.14 -6.80
C LYS A 26 -9.77 2.54 -5.60
N LEU A 27 -10.24 3.39 -4.66
CA LEU A 27 -11.00 3.02 -3.47
C LEU A 27 -11.99 4.12 -3.07
N PRO A 28 -13.14 4.26 -3.76
CA PRO A 28 -14.05 5.35 -3.51
C PRO A 28 -14.72 5.20 -2.14
N GLY A 29 -14.74 6.29 -1.37
CA GLY A 29 -15.38 6.34 -0.05
C GLY A 29 -14.50 5.90 1.13
N ILE A 30 -13.23 5.58 0.91
CA ILE A 30 -12.27 5.26 1.97
C ILE A 30 -11.33 6.45 2.20
N ARG A 31 -11.31 7.00 3.41
CA ARG A 31 -10.51 8.19 3.73
C ARG A 31 -9.03 7.88 3.95
N HIS A 32 -8.74 6.87 4.77
CA HIS A 32 -7.37 6.44 5.06
C HIS A 32 -7.20 4.93 4.89
N VAL A 33 -6.12 4.51 4.25
CA VAL A 33 -5.71 3.10 4.16
C VAL A 33 -4.42 2.94 4.93
N ILE A 34 -4.45 2.15 6.00
CA ILE A 34 -3.34 2.01 6.96
C ILE A 34 -2.82 0.58 6.91
N ALA A 35 -1.54 0.44 6.59
CA ALA A 35 -0.86 -0.85 6.70
C ALA A 35 -0.40 -1.10 8.13
N VAL A 36 -0.64 -2.30 8.66
CA VAL A 36 -0.05 -2.76 9.92
C VAL A 36 0.94 -3.86 9.57
N GLY A 37 2.23 -3.55 9.72
CA GLY A 37 3.33 -4.45 9.40
C GLY A 37 4.10 -4.90 10.64
N SER A 38 4.87 -5.98 10.49
CA SER A 38 5.80 -6.44 11.52
C SER A 38 7.01 -7.11 10.90
N GLY A 39 8.18 -6.90 11.49
CA GLY A 39 9.41 -7.54 10.99
C GLY A 39 9.40 -9.07 11.11
N LYS A 40 8.76 -9.64 12.13
CA LYS A 40 8.75 -11.09 12.38
C LYS A 40 7.36 -11.59 12.75
N GLY A 41 7.12 -12.89 12.57
CA GLY A 41 5.92 -13.56 13.09
C GLY A 41 5.90 -13.58 14.63
N GLY A 42 4.70 -13.64 15.20
CA GLY A 42 4.52 -13.79 16.66
C GLY A 42 4.68 -12.53 17.50
N VAL A 43 4.80 -11.33 16.91
CA VAL A 43 4.82 -10.06 17.68
C VAL A 43 3.42 -9.59 18.12
N GLY A 44 2.36 -10.32 17.77
CA GLY A 44 0.97 -9.94 18.05
C GLY A 44 0.39 -8.88 17.10
N LYS A 45 0.92 -8.76 15.88
CA LYS A 45 0.47 -7.81 14.84
C LYS A 45 -1.05 -7.88 14.61
N SER A 46 -1.62 -9.06 14.36
CA SER A 46 -3.06 -9.24 14.09
C SER A 46 -3.92 -8.88 15.30
N THR A 47 -3.45 -9.23 16.51
CA THR A 47 -4.08 -8.82 17.78
C THR A 47 -4.09 -7.30 17.94
N VAL A 48 -2.99 -6.63 17.57
CA VAL A 48 -2.90 -5.17 17.54
C VAL A 48 -3.85 -4.59 16.49
N SER A 49 -3.89 -5.13 15.28
CA SER A 49 -4.78 -4.69 14.19
C SER A 49 -6.27 -4.74 14.61
N VAL A 50 -6.71 -5.84 15.23
CA VAL A 50 -8.10 -6.01 15.70
C VAL A 50 -8.44 -5.02 16.81
N ASN A 51 -7.61 -4.92 17.85
CA ASN A 51 -7.92 -4.05 18.99
C ASN A 51 -7.76 -2.56 18.65
N LEU A 52 -6.81 -2.21 17.78
CA LEU A 52 -6.67 -0.86 17.23
C LEU A 52 -7.91 -0.48 16.39
N ALA A 53 -8.47 -1.40 15.61
CA ALA A 53 -9.71 -1.17 14.87
C ALA A 53 -10.86 -0.78 15.81
N PHE A 54 -11.07 -1.54 16.90
CA PHE A 54 -12.10 -1.21 17.88
C PHE A 54 -11.81 0.06 18.66
N ALA A 55 -10.55 0.35 18.98
CA ALA A 55 -10.18 1.60 19.65
C ALA A 55 -10.45 2.83 18.76
N LEU A 56 -10.14 2.75 17.46
CA LEU A 56 -10.50 3.78 16.49
C LEU A 56 -12.02 3.92 16.32
N GLN A 57 -12.77 2.81 16.41
CA GLN A 57 -14.23 2.83 16.38
C GLN A 57 -14.82 3.55 17.60
N GLN A 58 -14.25 3.35 18.80
CA GLN A 58 -14.70 4.01 20.04
C GLN A 58 -14.55 5.53 20.00
N ILE A 59 -13.60 6.05 19.23
CA ILE A 59 -13.45 7.51 18.98
C ILE A 59 -14.24 7.99 17.75
N GLY A 60 -15.17 7.17 17.24
CA GLY A 60 -16.13 7.54 16.19
C GLY A 60 -15.72 7.17 14.75
N GLY A 61 -14.64 6.41 14.56
CA GLY A 61 -14.20 5.99 13.24
C GLY A 61 -15.09 4.89 12.62
N ARG A 62 -15.39 4.99 11.33
CA ARG A 62 -15.96 3.88 10.55
C ARG A 62 -14.83 3.01 10.01
N ILE A 63 -14.79 1.74 10.42
CA ILE A 63 -13.62 0.89 10.25
C ILE A 63 -13.90 -0.29 9.32
N GLY A 64 -12.98 -0.50 8.39
CA GLY A 64 -12.81 -1.78 7.69
C GLY A 64 -11.50 -2.42 8.11
N LEU A 65 -11.47 -3.75 8.17
CA LEU A 65 -10.30 -4.55 8.47
C LEU A 65 -10.11 -5.62 7.39
N VAL A 66 -8.93 -5.64 6.78
CA VAL A 66 -8.51 -6.67 5.83
C VAL A 66 -7.44 -7.53 6.48
N ASP A 67 -7.68 -8.83 6.53
CA ASP A 67 -6.65 -9.82 6.83
C ASP A 67 -5.87 -10.11 5.55
N ALA A 68 -4.71 -9.47 5.43
CA ALA A 68 -3.81 -9.64 4.30
C ALA A 68 -2.80 -10.78 4.52
N ASP A 69 -2.80 -11.43 5.68
CA ASP A 69 -2.00 -12.63 5.96
C ASP A 69 -2.72 -13.89 5.45
N ILE A 70 -2.84 -13.97 4.12
CA ILE A 70 -3.61 -15.00 3.41
C ILE A 70 -3.19 -16.43 3.77
N LEU A 71 -1.91 -16.64 4.13
CA LEU A 71 -1.36 -17.97 4.42
C LEU A 71 -1.57 -18.40 5.88
N GLY A 72 -1.86 -17.46 6.78
CA GLY A 72 -2.09 -17.72 8.19
C GLY A 72 -3.15 -16.78 8.75
N PRO A 73 -4.39 -16.80 8.20
CA PRO A 73 -5.43 -15.88 8.61
C PRO A 73 -5.78 -16.13 10.07
N SER A 74 -5.81 -15.07 10.87
CA SER A 74 -6.11 -15.17 12.32
C SER A 74 -7.28 -14.27 12.74
N ILE A 75 -7.63 -13.28 11.92
CA ILE A 75 -8.66 -12.30 12.24
C ILE A 75 -10.06 -12.91 12.38
N PRO A 76 -10.51 -13.87 11.55
CA PRO A 76 -11.82 -14.49 11.73
C PRO A 76 -12.01 -15.11 13.12
N GLY A 77 -11.02 -15.89 13.58
CA GLY A 77 -11.02 -16.48 14.93
C GLY A 77 -11.05 -15.42 16.03
N MET A 78 -10.20 -14.39 15.91
CA MET A 78 -10.15 -13.26 16.87
C MET A 78 -11.44 -12.45 16.99
N LEU A 79 -12.36 -12.60 16.03
CA LEU A 79 -13.65 -11.93 16.01
C LEU A 79 -14.84 -12.88 16.23
N GLY A 80 -14.58 -14.19 16.37
CA GLY A 80 -15.62 -15.22 16.44
C GLY A 80 -16.47 -15.27 15.16
N LEU A 81 -15.86 -14.98 14.00
CA LEU A 81 -16.51 -15.03 12.70
C LEU A 81 -16.45 -16.46 12.14
N PRO A 82 -17.50 -16.90 11.42
CA PRO A 82 -17.47 -18.21 10.77
C PRO A 82 -16.37 -18.27 9.72
N VAL A 83 -15.66 -19.39 9.70
CA VAL A 83 -14.64 -19.74 8.71
C VAL A 83 -15.21 -20.68 7.65
N GLY A 84 -14.64 -20.67 6.44
CA GLY A 84 -15.11 -21.51 5.33
C GLY A 84 -16.53 -21.23 4.84
N GLN A 85 -17.07 -20.06 5.17
CA GLN A 85 -18.36 -19.57 4.67
C GLN A 85 -18.12 -18.37 3.75
N PRO A 86 -18.06 -18.57 2.43
CA PRO A 86 -17.79 -17.49 1.50
C PRO A 86 -18.81 -16.37 1.64
N PRO A 87 -18.36 -15.10 1.64
CA PRO A 87 -19.25 -13.96 1.68
C PRO A 87 -20.17 -13.92 0.45
N THR A 88 -21.36 -13.39 0.65
CA THR A 88 -22.30 -13.17 -0.44
C THR A 88 -21.82 -12.07 -1.38
N THR A 89 -22.34 -12.08 -2.59
CA THR A 89 -22.10 -11.03 -3.58
C THR A 89 -23.36 -10.23 -3.83
N THR A 90 -23.19 -8.94 -4.10
CA THR A 90 -24.26 -8.05 -4.54
C THR A 90 -24.64 -8.33 -6.00
N PRO A 91 -25.80 -7.84 -6.49
CA PRO A 91 -26.17 -7.96 -7.89
C PRO A 91 -25.17 -7.34 -8.88
N ASP A 92 -24.42 -6.30 -8.47
CA ASP A 92 -23.34 -5.68 -9.25
C ASP A 92 -21.99 -6.42 -9.11
N GLY A 93 -21.97 -7.61 -8.49
CA GLY A 93 -20.80 -8.47 -8.40
C GLY A 93 -19.77 -8.09 -7.33
N LYS A 94 -20.10 -7.19 -6.41
CA LYS A 94 -19.22 -6.82 -5.28
C LYS A 94 -19.37 -7.81 -4.13
N ILE A 95 -18.29 -8.01 -3.40
CA ILE A 95 -18.29 -8.88 -2.22
C ILE A 95 -18.85 -8.09 -1.02
N VAL A 96 -19.83 -8.66 -0.33
CA VAL A 96 -20.33 -8.09 0.93
C VAL A 96 -19.40 -8.52 2.07
N PRO A 97 -18.70 -7.58 2.75
CA PRO A 97 -17.81 -7.95 3.86
C PRO A 97 -18.61 -8.49 5.05
N ALA A 98 -17.98 -9.34 5.86
CA ALA A 98 -18.56 -9.72 7.14
C ALA A 98 -18.68 -8.49 8.04
N ASP A 99 -19.71 -8.46 8.89
CA ASP A 99 -19.87 -7.42 9.92
C ASP A 99 -19.83 -8.06 11.30
N ARG A 100 -19.01 -7.49 12.18
CA ARG A 100 -18.97 -7.86 13.60
C ARG A 100 -18.82 -6.61 14.43
N HIS A 101 -19.81 -6.29 15.25
CA HIS A 101 -19.80 -5.09 16.08
C HIS A 101 -19.55 -3.80 15.26
N ASN A 102 -20.18 -3.67 14.09
CA ASN A 102 -19.98 -2.55 13.15
C ASN A 102 -18.54 -2.41 12.62
N LEU A 103 -17.72 -3.45 12.74
CA LEU A 103 -16.44 -3.59 12.06
C LEU A 103 -16.66 -4.44 10.81
N LYS A 104 -16.37 -3.86 9.63
CA LYS A 104 -16.41 -4.60 8.37
C LYS A 104 -15.12 -5.38 8.18
N VAL A 105 -15.21 -6.64 7.80
CA VAL A 105 -14.06 -7.55 7.76
C VAL A 105 -14.03 -8.35 6.48
N MET A 106 -12.84 -8.50 5.91
CA MET A 106 -12.57 -9.47 4.85
C MET A 106 -11.27 -10.24 5.16
N SER A 107 -11.33 -11.57 5.07
CA SER A 107 -10.17 -12.45 5.31
C SER A 107 -10.22 -13.67 4.41
N MET A 108 -9.04 -14.26 4.13
CA MET A 108 -8.96 -15.54 3.42
C MET A 108 -9.64 -16.67 4.20
N GLY A 109 -9.60 -16.66 5.54
CA GLY A 109 -10.24 -17.69 6.36
C GLY A 109 -11.76 -17.79 6.17
N MET A 110 -12.40 -16.76 5.58
CA MET A 110 -13.82 -16.82 5.19
C MET A 110 -14.03 -17.62 3.89
N LEU A 111 -13.07 -17.57 2.97
CA LEU A 111 -13.15 -18.24 1.66
C LEU A 111 -12.69 -19.71 1.74
N THR A 112 -11.77 -20.01 2.65
CA THR A 112 -11.13 -21.31 2.79
C THR A 112 -11.43 -21.84 4.17
N GLY A 113 -12.08 -23.00 4.28
CA GLY A 113 -12.31 -23.65 5.57
C GLY A 113 -10.99 -24.03 6.27
N ASP A 114 -11.05 -24.21 7.59
CA ASP A 114 -9.88 -24.32 8.49
C ASP A 114 -8.92 -25.49 8.21
N ASP A 115 -9.33 -26.52 7.45
CA ASP A 115 -8.62 -27.81 7.38
C ASP A 115 -7.90 -28.11 6.05
N SER A 116 -7.74 -27.13 5.16
CA SER A 116 -7.03 -27.36 3.89
C SER A 116 -6.02 -26.26 3.62
N PRO A 117 -4.69 -26.52 3.73
CA PRO A 117 -3.69 -25.54 3.36
C PRO A 117 -3.84 -25.24 1.87
N VAL A 118 -4.42 -24.09 1.55
CA VAL A 118 -4.51 -23.64 0.17
C VAL A 118 -3.08 -23.29 -0.24
N ILE A 119 -2.48 -24.16 -1.07
CA ILE A 119 -1.18 -23.91 -1.67
C ILE A 119 -1.38 -22.81 -2.71
N LEU A 120 -1.42 -21.57 -2.24
CA LEU A 120 -1.50 -20.39 -3.08
C LEU A 120 -0.10 -20.08 -3.60
N ARG A 121 0.07 -20.17 -4.92
CA ARG A 121 1.26 -19.65 -5.59
C ARG A 121 1.26 -18.12 -5.52
N GLY A 122 2.43 -17.51 -5.40
CA GLY A 122 2.60 -16.05 -5.21
C GLY A 122 1.66 -15.13 -6.01
N PRO A 123 1.46 -15.34 -7.33
CA PRO A 123 0.54 -14.54 -8.14
C PRO A 123 -0.92 -14.51 -7.66
N MET A 124 -1.37 -15.59 -7.01
CA MET A 124 -2.73 -15.70 -6.47
C MET A 124 -2.91 -14.83 -5.21
N VAL A 125 -1.88 -14.73 -4.37
CA VAL A 125 -1.89 -13.87 -3.16
C VAL A 125 -2.18 -12.43 -3.56
N GLY A 126 -1.45 -11.91 -4.56
CA GLY A 126 -1.68 -10.57 -5.10
C GLY A 126 -3.10 -10.38 -5.67
N LYS A 127 -3.66 -11.41 -6.33
CA LYS A 127 -5.03 -11.37 -6.85
C LYS A 127 -6.08 -11.27 -5.74
N TYR A 128 -5.93 -12.05 -4.67
CA TYR A 128 -6.84 -12.00 -3.52
C TYR A 128 -6.75 -10.67 -2.77
N LEU A 129 -5.54 -10.13 -2.56
CA LEU A 129 -5.39 -8.80 -1.95
C LEU A 129 -6.06 -7.72 -2.80
N LYS A 130 -5.91 -7.79 -4.13
CA LYS A 130 -6.59 -6.86 -5.04
C LYS A 130 -8.12 -6.97 -4.94
N MET A 131 -8.63 -8.19 -4.80
CA MET A 131 -10.05 -8.46 -4.60
C MET A 131 -10.54 -7.91 -3.25
N PHE A 132 -9.88 -8.24 -2.14
CA PHE A 132 -10.28 -7.79 -0.80
C PHE A 132 -10.32 -6.27 -0.67
N ILE A 133 -9.39 -5.58 -1.33
CA ILE A 133 -9.30 -4.13 -1.25
C ILE A 133 -10.25 -3.47 -2.28
N GLY A 134 -10.23 -3.92 -3.54
CA GLY A 134 -10.90 -3.23 -4.66
C GLY A 134 -12.31 -3.69 -5.01
N THR A 135 -12.72 -4.93 -4.69
CA THR A 135 -14.03 -5.48 -5.12
C THR A 135 -15.02 -5.67 -3.97
N VAL A 136 -14.60 -5.39 -2.74
CA VAL A 136 -15.46 -5.46 -1.55
C VAL A 136 -16.30 -4.18 -1.42
N GLN A 137 -17.56 -4.32 -1.02
CA GLN A 137 -18.48 -3.22 -0.76
C GLN A 137 -18.22 -2.60 0.62
N TRP A 138 -17.06 -1.95 0.77
CA TRP A 138 -16.69 -1.25 2.01
C TRP A 138 -17.68 -0.14 2.39
N GLY A 139 -18.19 0.59 1.40
CA GLY A 139 -19.03 1.76 1.63
C GLY A 139 -18.18 2.96 2.07
N ARG A 140 -18.66 3.75 3.03
CA ARG A 140 -17.92 4.90 3.57
C ARG A 140 -17.13 4.49 4.82
N LEU A 141 -15.81 4.57 4.74
CA LEU A 141 -14.90 4.27 5.84
C LEU A 141 -13.99 5.47 6.12
N ASP A 142 -13.72 5.72 7.40
CA ASP A 142 -12.68 6.65 7.81
C ASP A 142 -11.32 5.96 7.79
N TYR A 143 -11.27 4.67 8.16
CA TYR A 143 -10.04 3.88 8.20
C TYR A 143 -10.28 2.48 7.62
N LEU A 144 -9.43 2.08 6.67
CA LEU A 144 -9.26 0.69 6.23
C LEU A 144 -7.91 0.19 6.72
N ILE A 145 -7.92 -0.72 7.69
CA ILE A 145 -6.73 -1.31 8.29
C ILE A 145 -6.37 -2.59 7.53
N LEU A 146 -5.11 -2.71 7.11
CA LEU A 146 -4.58 -3.86 6.39
C LEU A 146 -3.60 -4.59 7.30
N ASP A 147 -4.00 -5.76 7.80
CA ASP A 147 -3.15 -6.64 8.61
C ASP A 147 -2.22 -7.45 7.71
N LEU A 148 -1.02 -6.96 7.47
CA LEU A 148 -0.11 -7.52 6.47
C LEU A 148 0.50 -8.86 6.93
N PRO A 149 0.96 -9.75 6.04
CA PRO A 149 1.73 -10.93 6.45
C PRO A 149 3.03 -10.53 7.17
N PRO A 150 3.62 -11.36 8.04
CA PRO A 150 4.87 -11.02 8.71
C PRO A 150 6.06 -10.95 7.74
N GLY A 151 7.11 -10.22 8.13
CA GLY A 151 8.36 -10.14 7.38
C GLY A 151 8.49 -8.86 6.56
N THR A 152 9.35 -8.91 5.55
CA THR A 152 9.60 -7.82 4.59
C THR A 152 9.52 -8.35 3.16
N GLY A 153 8.66 -9.35 2.93
CA GLY A 153 8.57 -10.08 1.68
C GLY A 153 7.76 -9.34 0.60
N ASP A 154 7.82 -9.88 -0.62
CA ASP A 154 7.24 -9.27 -1.83
C ASP A 154 5.75 -8.96 -1.74
N THR A 155 4.98 -9.67 -0.90
CA THR A 155 3.55 -9.42 -0.71
C THR A 155 3.27 -8.03 -0.13
N GLN A 156 4.04 -7.60 0.89
CA GLN A 156 3.86 -6.28 1.50
C GLN A 156 4.20 -5.17 0.50
N LEU A 157 5.30 -5.38 -0.25
CA LEU A 157 5.73 -4.46 -1.30
C LEU A 157 4.67 -4.37 -2.41
N THR A 158 4.19 -5.51 -2.90
CA THR A 158 3.16 -5.60 -3.95
C THR A 158 1.90 -4.84 -3.54
N LEU A 159 1.48 -4.95 -2.28
CA LEU A 159 0.31 -4.24 -1.76
C LEU A 159 0.55 -2.73 -1.74
N ALA A 160 1.68 -2.29 -1.18
CA ALA A 160 2.04 -0.88 -1.09
C ALA A 160 2.25 -0.23 -2.46
N GLN A 161 2.65 -1.01 -3.47
CA GLN A 161 2.76 -0.56 -4.86
C GLN A 161 1.40 -0.55 -5.58
N SER A 162 0.49 -1.46 -5.23
CA SER A 162 -0.82 -1.56 -5.87
C SER A 162 -1.77 -0.47 -5.38
N TYR A 163 -1.69 -0.15 -4.08
CA TYR A 163 -2.61 0.74 -3.40
C TYR A 163 -1.90 1.91 -2.73
N PRO A 164 -2.49 3.10 -2.82
CA PRO A 164 -1.96 4.32 -2.22
C PRO A 164 -2.25 4.30 -0.72
N LEU A 165 -1.26 3.89 0.08
CA LEU A 165 -1.40 3.82 1.52
C LEU A 165 -1.23 5.20 2.14
N SER A 166 -2.11 5.55 3.07
CA SER A 166 -1.98 6.79 3.87
C SER A 166 -0.79 6.72 4.83
N GLY A 167 -0.43 5.51 5.25
CA GLY A 167 0.79 5.25 5.98
C GLY A 167 0.84 3.83 6.55
N ALA A 168 1.95 3.52 7.22
CA ALA A 168 2.21 2.23 7.84
C ALA A 168 2.50 2.37 9.34
N ILE A 169 2.01 1.41 10.10
CA ILE A 169 2.32 1.20 11.52
C ILE A 169 3.21 -0.04 11.62
N ILE A 170 4.30 0.07 12.38
CA ILE A 170 5.20 -1.05 12.62
C ILE A 170 4.98 -1.59 14.04
N VAL A 171 4.55 -2.85 14.13
CA VAL A 171 4.43 -3.57 15.40
C VAL A 171 5.74 -4.32 15.68
N THR A 172 6.30 -4.11 16.87
CA THR A 172 7.50 -4.81 17.36
C THR A 172 7.30 -5.28 18.79
N THR A 173 8.26 -6.04 19.31
CA THR A 173 8.42 -6.31 20.74
C THR A 173 9.74 -5.68 21.24
N PRO A 174 9.96 -5.56 22.57
CA PRO A 174 11.15 -4.92 23.14
C PRO A 174 12.49 -5.62 22.82
N GLN A 175 12.44 -6.85 22.29
CA GLN A 175 13.61 -7.69 22.04
C GLN A 175 14.47 -7.16 20.89
N ASP A 176 15.80 -7.13 21.07
CA ASP A 176 16.75 -6.61 20.07
C ASP A 176 16.62 -7.27 18.68
N VAL A 177 16.30 -8.57 18.64
CA VAL A 177 16.08 -9.31 17.40
C VAL A 177 14.85 -8.77 16.65
N SER A 178 13.74 -8.51 17.37
CA SER A 178 12.53 -7.93 16.77
C SER A 178 12.81 -6.54 16.21
N LEU A 179 13.54 -5.70 16.96
CA LEU A 179 13.87 -4.33 16.57
C LEU A 179 14.69 -4.28 15.26
N LYS A 180 15.70 -5.15 15.13
CA LYS A 180 16.50 -5.25 13.90
C LYS A 180 15.65 -5.56 12.67
N ILE A 181 14.64 -6.41 12.81
CA ILE A 181 13.78 -6.79 11.67
C ILE A 181 12.71 -5.73 11.42
N ALA A 182 12.17 -5.10 12.47
CA ALA A 182 11.27 -3.96 12.36
C ALA A 182 11.92 -2.81 11.57
N ARG A 183 13.22 -2.52 11.79
CA ARG A 183 13.99 -1.54 10.99
C ARG A 183 14.01 -1.88 9.49
N ARG A 184 14.13 -3.16 9.13
CA ARG A 184 14.08 -3.59 7.73
C ARG A 184 12.69 -3.39 7.13
N GLY A 185 11.63 -3.72 7.88
CA GLY A 185 10.25 -3.50 7.44
C GLY A 185 9.93 -2.03 7.21
N LEU A 186 10.46 -1.14 8.06
CA LEU A 186 10.31 0.30 7.90
C LEU A 186 10.93 0.79 6.57
N ARG A 187 12.17 0.39 6.28
CA ARG A 187 12.87 0.76 5.03
C ARG A 187 12.13 0.30 3.77
N MET A 188 11.42 -0.82 3.84
CA MET A 188 10.59 -1.30 2.72
C MET A 188 9.49 -0.29 2.39
N PHE A 189 8.76 0.21 3.39
CA PHE A 189 7.71 1.23 3.18
C PHE A 189 8.28 2.57 2.70
N GLU A 190 9.44 2.98 3.21
CA GLU A 190 10.14 4.18 2.72
C GLU A 190 10.50 4.07 1.23
N THR A 191 10.89 2.88 0.77
CA THR A 191 11.28 2.63 -0.64
C THR A 191 10.10 2.81 -1.60
N VAL A 192 8.88 2.67 -1.11
CA VAL A 192 7.63 2.90 -1.86
C VAL A 192 6.88 4.15 -1.40
N HIS A 193 7.58 5.07 -0.72
CA HIS A 193 7.06 6.38 -0.29
C HIS A 193 5.77 6.29 0.56
N VAL A 194 5.67 5.26 1.39
CA VAL A 194 4.58 5.13 2.36
C VAL A 194 5.01 5.77 3.69
N PRO A 195 4.30 6.80 4.18
CA PRO A 195 4.63 7.44 5.45
C PRO A 195 4.57 6.47 6.63
N ILE A 196 5.54 6.54 7.54
CA ILE A 196 5.50 5.76 8.78
C ILE A 196 4.71 6.54 9.82
N LEU A 197 3.52 6.06 10.16
CA LEU A 197 2.61 6.69 11.14
C LEU A 197 3.11 6.50 12.57
N GLY A 198 3.87 5.42 12.79
CA GLY A 198 4.65 5.22 14.01
C GLY A 198 4.89 3.76 14.34
N ILE A 199 5.54 3.58 15.49
CA ILE A 199 5.90 2.27 16.05
C ILE A 199 5.01 1.98 17.25
N ILE A 200 4.48 0.75 17.31
CA ILE A 200 3.82 0.19 18.49
C ILE A 200 4.71 -0.90 19.08
N GLU A 201 5.06 -0.75 20.36
CA GLU A 201 5.75 -1.80 21.12
C GLU A 201 4.71 -2.70 21.81
N ASN A 202 4.53 -3.92 21.32
CA ASN A 202 3.65 -4.90 21.95
C ASN A 202 4.42 -5.74 22.99
N MET A 203 3.69 -6.29 23.97
CA MET A 203 4.24 -7.15 25.03
C MET A 203 5.36 -6.47 25.85
N SER A 204 5.18 -5.19 26.20
CA SER A 204 6.20 -4.36 26.84
C SER A 204 6.46 -4.72 28.31
N THR A 205 5.41 -4.68 29.12
CA THR A 205 5.49 -4.92 30.57
C THR A 205 4.33 -5.82 31.00
N PHE A 206 4.61 -6.79 31.85
CA PHE A 206 3.60 -7.60 32.51
C PHE A 206 3.23 -6.97 33.87
N THR A 207 1.96 -6.67 34.09
CA THR A 207 1.49 -6.18 35.39
C THR A 207 0.98 -7.37 36.21
N CYS A 208 1.60 -7.64 37.36
CA CYS A 208 1.18 -8.74 38.22
C CYS A 208 -0.25 -8.50 38.73
N PRO A 209 -1.22 -9.40 38.49
CA PRO A 209 -2.61 -9.20 38.91
C PRO A 209 -2.80 -9.28 40.44
N HIS A 210 -1.83 -9.86 41.16
CA HIS A 210 -1.91 -10.01 42.62
C HIS A 210 -1.36 -8.82 43.39
N CYS A 211 -0.33 -8.14 42.87
CA CYS A 211 0.36 -7.06 43.59
C CYS A 211 0.51 -5.75 42.80
N GLY A 212 0.05 -5.70 41.55
CA GLY A 212 0.12 -4.51 40.69
C GLY A 212 1.53 -4.15 40.22
N LYS A 213 2.56 -4.91 40.58
CA LYS A 213 3.95 -4.62 40.19
C LYS A 213 4.17 -4.97 38.71
N GLY A 214 4.72 -4.02 37.95
CA GLY A 214 5.20 -4.24 36.59
C GLY A 214 6.50 -5.05 36.54
N THR A 215 6.61 -5.97 35.59
CA THR A 215 7.80 -6.77 35.30
C THR A 215 8.06 -6.78 33.80
N ASP A 216 9.25 -6.37 33.40
CA ASP A 216 9.66 -6.31 31.99
C ASP A 216 10.16 -7.68 31.50
N VAL A 217 9.23 -8.59 31.23
CA VAL A 217 9.52 -10.00 30.86
C VAL A 217 10.49 -10.10 29.67
N PHE A 218 10.38 -9.19 28.71
CA PHE A 218 11.17 -9.21 27.48
C PHE A 218 12.09 -7.98 27.32
N ARG A 219 12.33 -7.23 28.41
CA ARG A 219 12.84 -5.83 28.43
C ARG A 219 11.75 -4.83 28.05
N SER A 220 12.06 -3.53 28.11
CA SER A 220 11.16 -2.43 27.79
C SER A 220 11.84 -1.30 27.00
N GLY A 221 11.03 -0.51 26.30
CA GLY A 221 11.44 0.73 25.63
C GLY A 221 12.29 0.52 24.37
N GLY A 222 12.31 -0.69 23.81
CA GLY A 222 13.04 -0.99 22.58
C GLY A 222 12.48 -0.26 21.36
N GLY A 223 11.16 -0.30 21.20
CA GLY A 223 10.42 0.40 20.15
C GLY A 223 10.50 1.91 20.30
N GLU A 224 10.46 2.44 21.52
CA GLU A 224 10.61 3.87 21.77
C GLU A 224 12.02 4.36 21.40
N ARG A 225 13.08 3.63 21.81
CA ARG A 225 14.45 3.94 21.37
C ARG A 225 14.58 3.90 19.85
N MET A 226 14.02 2.87 19.21
CA MET A 226 14.03 2.74 17.75
C MET A 226 13.31 3.90 17.06
N SER A 227 12.20 4.38 17.62
CA SER A 227 11.48 5.55 17.13
C SER A 227 12.38 6.78 17.09
N ARG A 228 13.09 7.07 18.19
CA ARG A 228 14.00 8.21 18.30
C ARG A 228 15.17 8.12 17.32
N GLU A 229 15.76 6.94 17.19
CA GLU A 229 16.89 6.69 16.27
C GLU A 229 16.52 6.88 14.81
N LEU A 230 15.28 6.53 14.43
CA LEU A 230 14.80 6.61 13.05
C LEU A 230 14.04 7.91 12.75
N GLY A 231 13.80 8.75 13.75
CA GLY A 231 13.00 9.96 13.59
C GLY A 231 11.53 9.70 13.24
N VAL A 232 10.97 8.57 13.67
CA VAL A 232 9.56 8.21 13.45
C VAL A 232 8.75 8.24 14.75
N PRO A 233 7.42 8.49 14.69
CA PRO A 233 6.62 8.58 15.90
C PRO A 233 6.58 7.27 16.69
N PHE A 234 6.52 7.38 18.01
CA PHE A 234 6.20 6.27 18.90
C PHE A 234 4.74 6.41 19.33
N LEU A 235 3.88 5.49 18.89
CA LEU A 235 2.44 5.58 19.20
C LEU A 235 2.11 5.08 20.60
N GLY A 236 2.93 4.19 21.15
CA GLY A 236 2.76 3.69 22.50
C GLY A 236 3.23 2.25 22.69
N ALA A 237 3.09 1.78 23.93
CA ALA A 237 3.41 0.43 24.34
C ALA A 237 2.16 -0.28 24.88
N ILE A 238 1.99 -1.55 24.52
CA ILE A 238 0.89 -2.40 24.97
C ILE A 238 1.45 -3.43 25.96
N PRO A 239 0.90 -3.51 27.19
CA PRO A 239 1.38 -4.45 28.19
C PRO A 239 1.11 -5.90 27.78
N LEU A 240 1.91 -6.81 28.35
CA LEU A 240 1.60 -8.24 28.29
C LEU A 240 0.45 -8.52 29.25
N ASP A 241 -0.69 -8.91 28.70
CA ASP A 241 -1.93 -9.13 29.45
C ASP A 241 -2.59 -10.44 29.00
N ALA A 242 -2.91 -11.31 29.96
CA ALA A 242 -3.55 -12.59 29.70
C ALA A 242 -4.96 -12.42 29.10
N ASP A 243 -5.66 -11.34 29.46
CA ASP A 243 -6.99 -11.04 28.94
C ASP A 243 -6.96 -10.72 27.44
N ILE A 244 -5.85 -10.18 26.91
CA ILE A 244 -5.68 -9.99 25.46
C ILE A 244 -5.67 -11.35 24.75
N VAL A 245 -4.95 -12.32 25.31
CA VAL A 245 -4.80 -13.66 24.72
C VAL A 245 -6.12 -14.42 24.79
N MET A 246 -6.70 -14.51 26.00
CA MET A 246 -7.98 -15.19 26.21
C MET A 246 -9.11 -14.56 25.39
N GLY A 247 -9.14 -13.23 25.31
CA GLY A 247 -10.10 -12.50 24.49
C GLY A 247 -9.92 -12.81 23.00
N GLY A 248 -8.68 -12.83 22.50
CA GLY A 248 -8.36 -13.21 21.13
C GLY A 248 -8.84 -14.63 20.79
N ASP A 249 -8.52 -15.62 21.61
CA ASP A 249 -8.88 -17.02 21.35
C ASP A 249 -10.40 -17.27 21.39
N ASN A 250 -11.14 -16.47 22.18
CA ASN A 250 -12.59 -16.60 22.34
C ASN A 250 -13.41 -15.65 21.44
N GLY A 251 -12.76 -14.91 20.53
CA GLY A 251 -13.45 -13.96 19.65
C GLY A 251 -14.03 -12.74 20.37
N ARG A 252 -13.40 -12.33 21.48
CA ARG A 252 -13.80 -11.21 22.36
C ARG A 252 -12.64 -10.24 22.56
N PRO A 253 -12.43 -9.28 21.65
CA PRO A 253 -11.36 -8.29 21.74
C PRO A 253 -11.39 -7.52 23.07
N ILE A 254 -10.23 -7.33 23.71
CA ILE A 254 -10.13 -6.72 25.05
C ILE A 254 -10.71 -5.30 25.10
N VAL A 255 -10.59 -4.55 24.01
CA VAL A 255 -11.13 -3.18 23.90
C VAL A 255 -12.65 -3.15 24.03
N LEU A 256 -13.33 -4.24 23.66
CA LEU A 256 -14.77 -4.40 23.83
C LEU A 256 -15.13 -5.05 25.16
N GLU A 257 -14.40 -6.11 25.56
CA GLU A 257 -14.75 -6.90 26.74
C GLU A 257 -14.38 -6.20 28.06
N LYS A 258 -13.22 -5.54 28.11
CA LYS A 258 -12.67 -4.86 29.29
C LYS A 258 -12.14 -3.46 28.93
N PRO A 259 -13.02 -2.52 28.53
CA PRO A 259 -12.63 -1.20 28.01
C PRO A 259 -11.84 -0.33 28.98
N ASN A 260 -11.96 -0.57 30.29
CA ASN A 260 -11.26 0.16 31.34
C ASN A 260 -9.98 -0.56 31.84
N SER A 261 -9.58 -1.67 31.20
CA SER A 261 -8.33 -2.34 31.51
C SER A 261 -7.13 -1.51 31.06
N VAL A 262 -5.97 -1.71 31.69
CA VAL A 262 -4.73 -1.01 31.31
C VAL A 262 -4.39 -1.23 29.83
N ALA A 263 -4.58 -2.47 29.34
CA ALA A 263 -4.38 -2.81 27.95
C ALA A 263 -5.36 -2.09 27.01
N ALA A 264 -6.66 -2.08 27.32
CA ALA A 264 -7.66 -1.39 26.49
C ALA A 264 -7.42 0.12 26.44
N MET A 265 -7.07 0.74 27.57
CA MET A 265 -6.71 2.15 27.64
C MET A 265 -5.44 2.45 26.82
N ALA A 266 -4.46 1.54 26.79
CA ALA A 266 -3.29 1.68 25.92
C ALA A 266 -3.67 1.69 24.43
N TYR A 267 -4.58 0.80 24.00
CA TYR A 267 -5.11 0.83 22.63
C TYR A 267 -5.87 2.13 22.31
N GLN A 268 -6.68 2.64 23.25
CA GLN A 268 -7.40 3.92 23.08
C GLN A 268 -6.44 5.11 22.95
N ALA A 269 -5.37 5.14 23.75
CA ALA A 269 -4.34 6.17 23.66
C ALA A 269 -3.62 6.11 22.30
N ILE A 270 -3.21 4.91 21.87
CA ILE A 270 -2.60 4.69 20.55
C ILE A 270 -3.53 5.13 19.41
N ALA A 271 -4.83 4.81 19.50
CA ALA A 271 -5.81 5.20 18.49
C ALA A 271 -6.00 6.72 18.41
N THR A 272 -5.97 7.39 19.56
CA THR A 272 -6.06 8.87 19.64
C THR A 272 -4.84 9.53 19.01
N GLU A 273 -3.64 9.05 19.34
CA GLU A 273 -2.39 9.55 18.76
C GLU A 273 -2.34 9.33 17.24
N LEU A 274 -2.70 8.13 16.79
CA LEU A 274 -2.77 7.78 15.37
C LEU A 274 -3.75 8.68 14.62
N ALA A 275 -4.95 8.91 15.16
CA ALA A 275 -5.94 9.79 14.55
C ALA A 275 -5.44 11.25 14.48
N GLY A 276 -4.73 11.73 15.51
CA GLY A 276 -4.07 13.03 15.51
C GLY A 276 -3.01 13.16 14.42
N HIS A 277 -2.13 12.16 14.28
CA HIS A 277 -1.13 12.13 13.22
C HIS A 277 -1.74 12.11 11.82
N LEU A 278 -2.80 11.33 11.59
CA LEU A 278 -3.47 11.25 10.30
C LEU A 278 -4.18 12.57 9.91
N GLN A 279 -4.64 13.35 10.88
CA GLN A 279 -5.17 14.70 10.65
C GLN A 279 -4.08 15.73 10.36
N GLY A 280 -2.90 15.57 10.98
CA GLY A 280 -1.73 16.45 10.82
C GLY A 280 -0.81 16.10 9.66
N LEU A 281 -0.93 14.89 9.08
CA LEU A 281 -0.25 14.56 7.85
C LEU A 281 -0.73 15.55 6.78
N PRO A 282 0.17 16.33 6.17
CA PRO A 282 -0.23 17.06 4.99
C PRO A 282 -0.76 16.04 3.99
N THR A 283 -1.68 16.46 3.15
CA THR A 283 -1.96 15.79 1.89
C THR A 283 -0.73 15.91 0.96
N THR A 284 0.46 15.48 1.41
CA THR A 284 1.74 15.51 0.71
C THR A 284 1.82 14.42 -0.36
N GLY A 285 0.96 13.40 -0.29
CA GLY A 285 0.80 12.43 -1.36
C GLY A 285 -0.12 12.98 -2.44
N LEU A 286 0.39 13.04 -3.67
CA LEU A 286 -0.46 12.99 -4.87
C LEU A 286 -1.61 12.00 -4.64
N LYS A 287 -2.85 12.52 -4.56
CA LYS A 287 -4.02 11.65 -4.44
C LYS A 287 -4.03 10.67 -5.61
N PRO A 288 -4.58 9.46 -5.43
CA PRO A 288 -4.64 8.49 -6.51
C PRO A 288 -5.37 9.08 -7.70
N PHE A 289 -4.76 9.05 -8.87
CA PHE A 289 -5.29 9.73 -10.05
C PHE A 289 -5.19 8.86 -11.29
N ALA A 290 -6.11 9.09 -12.22
CA ALA A 290 -6.11 8.54 -13.57
C ALA A 290 -6.36 9.70 -14.53
N TRP A 291 -5.28 10.39 -14.87
CA TRP A 291 -5.32 11.62 -15.65
C TRP A 291 -5.44 11.30 -17.15
N THR A 292 -6.50 11.79 -17.78
CA THR A 292 -6.66 11.73 -19.25
C THR A 292 -5.91 12.89 -19.90
N TRP A 293 -4.84 12.57 -20.64
CA TRP A 293 -3.86 13.55 -21.13
C TRP A 293 -4.49 14.63 -22.02
N GLU A 294 -5.26 14.21 -23.02
CA GLU A 294 -5.83 15.10 -24.04
C GLU A 294 -6.84 16.10 -23.46
N THR A 295 -7.67 15.67 -22.50
CA THR A 295 -8.75 16.49 -21.95
C THR A 295 -8.36 17.23 -20.67
N GLY A 296 -7.21 16.89 -20.06
CA GLY A 296 -6.83 17.38 -18.73
C GLY A 296 -7.70 16.85 -17.59
N LYS A 297 -8.60 15.89 -17.87
CA LYS A 297 -9.53 15.36 -16.86
C LYS A 297 -8.75 14.61 -15.77
N ASP A 298 -9.04 14.94 -14.51
CA ASP A 298 -8.41 14.36 -13.32
C ASP A 298 -6.88 14.59 -13.26
N GLU A 299 -6.39 15.66 -13.89
CA GLU A 299 -5.01 16.12 -13.73
C GLU A 299 -4.75 16.43 -12.25
N PRO A 300 -3.73 15.82 -11.62
CA PRO A 300 -3.53 15.97 -10.19
C PRO A 300 -3.03 17.36 -9.77
N ARG A 301 -2.65 18.22 -10.74
CA ARG A 301 -2.15 19.60 -10.57
C ARG A 301 -1.00 19.69 -9.54
N TRP A 302 -0.47 20.89 -9.34
CA TRP A 302 0.56 21.13 -8.32
C TRP A 302 -0.06 21.46 -6.97
N VAL A 303 0.52 20.91 -5.91
CA VAL A 303 0.19 21.25 -4.53
C VAL A 303 1.35 22.06 -3.94
N GLU A 304 1.48 23.34 -4.31
CA GLU A 304 2.63 24.17 -3.88
C GLU A 304 2.75 24.30 -2.36
N SER A 305 1.63 24.23 -1.63
CA SER A 305 1.61 24.22 -0.16
C SER A 305 2.28 22.99 0.46
N ALA A 306 2.55 21.95 -0.32
CA ALA A 306 3.26 20.75 0.12
C ALA A 306 4.79 20.84 -0.03
N ILE A 307 5.32 21.93 -0.63
CA ILE A 307 6.77 22.13 -0.76
C ILE A 307 7.41 22.31 0.62
N ARG A 308 8.53 21.62 0.84
CA ARG A 308 9.31 21.67 2.07
C ARG A 308 10.80 21.81 1.71
N PRO A 309 11.53 22.78 2.28
CA PRO A 309 12.97 22.94 2.00
C PRO A 309 13.82 21.70 2.32
N SER A 310 13.39 20.90 3.31
CA SER A 310 13.97 19.60 3.65
C SER A 310 13.10 18.41 3.18
N GLY A 311 12.28 18.64 2.15
CA GLY A 311 11.39 17.65 1.57
C GLY A 311 12.12 16.55 0.82
N SER A 312 11.42 15.45 0.56
CA SER A 312 11.95 14.33 -0.19
C SER A 312 12.18 14.69 -1.67
N ARG A 313 13.40 14.43 -2.16
CA ARG A 313 13.77 14.62 -3.57
C ARG A 313 13.02 13.70 -4.53
N THR A 314 12.41 12.63 -4.03
CA THR A 314 11.77 11.58 -4.83
C THR A 314 10.28 11.45 -4.53
N THR A 315 9.70 12.40 -3.77
CA THR A 315 8.25 12.46 -3.57
C THR A 315 7.68 13.50 -4.53
N ALA A 316 6.92 13.03 -5.52
CA ALA A 316 6.17 13.93 -6.39
C ALA A 316 4.98 14.51 -5.61
N ILE A 317 4.73 15.81 -5.77
CA ILE A 317 3.59 16.54 -5.17
C ILE A 317 2.68 17.17 -6.24
N GLY A 318 2.95 16.89 -7.51
CA GLY A 318 2.10 17.34 -8.60
C GLY A 318 2.61 16.97 -9.99
N PHE A 319 1.66 16.75 -10.90
CA PHE A 319 1.92 16.63 -12.33
C PHE A 319 1.10 17.67 -13.09
N ARG A 320 1.62 18.14 -14.22
CA ARG A 320 0.94 19.09 -15.10
C ARG A 320 1.35 18.90 -16.56
N LEU A 321 0.41 19.15 -17.47
CA LEU A 321 0.69 19.37 -18.89
C LEU A 321 1.15 20.82 -19.08
N ARG A 322 2.41 21.04 -19.43
CA ARG A 322 2.92 22.41 -19.66
C ARG A 322 2.60 22.90 -21.07
N ASP A 323 2.81 22.02 -22.03
CA ASP A 323 2.51 22.17 -23.45
C ASP A 323 2.17 20.78 -24.02
N THR A 324 1.81 20.68 -25.30
CA THR A 324 1.28 19.44 -25.91
C THR A 324 2.22 18.23 -25.81
N ARG A 325 3.51 18.45 -25.48
CA ARG A 325 4.54 17.41 -25.43
C ARG A 325 5.29 17.34 -24.09
N THR A 326 5.02 18.23 -23.15
CA THR A 326 5.82 18.34 -21.93
C THR A 326 5.01 17.94 -20.70
N LEU A 327 5.47 16.86 -20.05
CA LEU A 327 5.03 16.48 -18.71
C LEU A 327 5.91 17.20 -17.68
N SER A 328 5.31 18.03 -16.85
CA SER A 328 6.00 18.70 -15.73
C SER A 328 5.68 18.01 -14.41
N VAL A 329 6.72 17.79 -13.60
CA VAL A 329 6.64 17.22 -12.25
C VAL A 329 7.16 18.22 -11.23
N LEU A 330 6.40 18.42 -10.16
CA LEU A 330 6.83 19.18 -8.98
C LEU A 330 7.15 18.19 -7.84
N TRP A 331 8.32 18.37 -7.22
CA TRP A 331 8.82 17.54 -6.13
C TRP A 331 8.63 18.21 -4.77
N GLU A 332 8.56 17.42 -3.70
CA GLU A 332 8.40 17.92 -2.32
C GLU A 332 9.54 18.86 -1.90
N ASP A 333 10.76 18.65 -2.42
CA ASP A 333 11.90 19.54 -2.22
C ASP A 333 11.79 20.89 -2.97
N GLY A 334 10.70 21.10 -3.71
CA GLY A 334 10.41 22.31 -4.49
C GLY A 334 11.02 22.32 -5.89
N GLN A 335 11.83 21.33 -6.26
CA GLN A 335 12.37 21.26 -7.62
C GLN A 335 11.30 20.88 -8.63
N ARG A 336 11.56 21.26 -9.88
CA ARG A 336 10.70 21.00 -11.03
C ARG A 336 11.49 20.27 -12.10
N ASN A 337 10.92 19.23 -12.69
CA ASN A 337 11.49 18.59 -13.86
C ASN A 337 10.45 18.53 -14.97
N ASP A 338 10.86 18.93 -16.17
CA ASP A 338 10.07 18.91 -17.39
C ASP A 338 10.61 17.81 -18.30
N PHE A 339 9.71 17.02 -18.86
CA PHE A 339 10.04 15.85 -19.66
C PHE A 339 9.30 15.89 -20.99
N ASP A 340 10.01 15.77 -22.12
CA ASP A 340 9.34 15.48 -23.40
C ASP A 340 8.74 14.06 -23.33
N VAL A 341 7.50 13.93 -23.77
CA VAL A 341 6.74 12.69 -23.71
C VAL A 341 7.38 11.57 -24.54
N ARG A 342 8.05 11.88 -25.65
CA ARG A 342 8.76 10.88 -26.44
C ARG A 342 10.02 10.42 -25.75
N ASP A 343 10.74 11.32 -25.10
CA ASP A 343 11.92 10.96 -24.31
C ASP A 343 11.55 10.06 -23.13
N LEU A 344 10.42 10.32 -22.46
CA LEU A 344 9.86 9.40 -21.46
C LEU A 344 9.55 8.03 -22.06
N ARG A 345 8.88 7.99 -23.22
CA ARG A 345 8.56 6.72 -23.90
C ARG A 345 9.81 5.91 -24.24
N LEU A 346 10.88 6.58 -24.68
CA LEU A 346 12.18 6.00 -25.00
C LEU A 346 12.92 5.52 -23.75
N ALA A 347 12.71 6.19 -22.61
CA ALA A 347 13.28 5.82 -21.32
C ALA A 347 12.53 4.69 -20.60
N CYS A 348 11.52 4.06 -21.23
CA CYS A 348 10.77 2.97 -20.62
C CYS A 348 11.67 1.79 -20.22
N ARG A 349 11.54 1.33 -18.97
CA ARG A 349 12.34 0.23 -18.37
C ARG A 349 11.56 -1.07 -18.16
N CYS A 350 10.44 -1.27 -18.85
CA CYS A 350 9.72 -2.54 -18.74
C CYS A 350 10.49 -3.68 -19.43
N ALA A 351 10.12 -4.92 -19.11
CA ALA A 351 10.73 -6.13 -19.69
C ALA A 351 10.60 -6.23 -21.23
N VAL A 352 9.69 -5.48 -21.85
CA VAL A 352 9.55 -5.39 -23.32
C VAL A 352 10.55 -4.41 -23.93
N CYS A 353 11.01 -3.42 -23.15
CA CYS A 353 11.86 -2.33 -23.64
C CYS A 353 13.32 -2.49 -23.21
N VAL A 354 13.59 -3.20 -22.12
CA VAL A 354 14.93 -3.40 -21.57
C VAL A 354 15.07 -4.85 -21.11
N GLU A 355 16.22 -5.45 -21.40
CA GLU A 355 16.56 -6.77 -20.88
C GLU A 355 16.90 -6.69 -19.39
N GLU A 356 16.20 -7.46 -18.57
CA GLU A 356 16.19 -7.33 -17.11
C GLU A 356 17.58 -7.51 -16.45
N MET A 357 18.36 -8.49 -16.90
CA MET A 357 19.66 -8.81 -16.29
C MET A 357 20.79 -7.89 -16.74
N SER A 358 20.80 -7.48 -18.01
CA SER A 358 21.91 -6.70 -18.58
C SER A 358 21.63 -5.19 -18.59
N GLY A 359 20.37 -4.78 -18.45
CA GLY A 359 19.94 -3.40 -18.65
C GLY A 359 20.02 -2.93 -20.11
N ARG A 360 20.27 -3.85 -21.05
CA ARG A 360 20.43 -3.51 -22.47
C ARG A 360 19.08 -3.07 -23.06
N PRO A 361 19.04 -1.93 -23.78
CA PRO A 361 17.82 -1.51 -24.46
C PRO A 361 17.44 -2.53 -25.56
N LEU A 362 16.20 -3.01 -25.48
CA LEU A 362 15.55 -3.83 -26.51
C LEU A 362 14.67 -2.97 -27.43
N LEU A 363 14.20 -1.82 -26.93
CA LEU A 363 13.43 -0.86 -27.70
C LEU A 363 14.28 -0.25 -28.82
N ASP A 364 13.85 -0.42 -30.06
CA ASP A 364 14.39 0.35 -31.19
C ASP A 364 13.83 1.78 -31.14
N PRO A 365 14.66 2.83 -30.96
CA PRO A 365 14.19 4.22 -30.94
C PRO A 365 13.45 4.65 -32.22
N LYS A 366 13.72 4.01 -33.37
CA LYS A 366 13.04 4.30 -34.64
C LYS A 366 11.61 3.78 -34.68
N SER A 367 11.30 2.75 -33.89
CA SER A 367 9.94 2.22 -33.76
C SER A 367 9.00 3.15 -32.98
N VAL A 368 9.56 4.08 -32.18
CA VAL A 368 8.78 5.07 -31.42
C VAL A 368 8.48 6.27 -32.30
N ARG A 369 7.20 6.40 -32.66
CA ARG A 369 6.69 7.47 -33.51
C ARG A 369 7.04 8.86 -32.95
N PRO A 370 7.34 9.86 -33.81
CA PRO A 370 7.60 11.23 -33.37
C PRO A 370 6.42 11.88 -32.62
N ASP A 371 5.19 11.54 -33.00
CA ASP A 371 3.93 12.05 -32.43
C ASP A 371 3.40 11.17 -31.28
N VAL A 372 4.26 10.34 -30.67
CA VAL A 372 3.87 9.54 -29.51
C VAL A 372 3.44 10.46 -28.37
N THR A 373 2.28 10.18 -27.80
CA THR A 373 1.68 10.95 -26.69
C THR A 373 1.03 10.03 -25.67
N PRO A 374 0.98 10.43 -24.39
CA PRO A 374 0.19 9.75 -23.39
C PRO A 374 -1.30 9.81 -23.76
N ARG A 375 -2.01 8.71 -23.51
CA ARG A 375 -3.49 8.67 -23.45
C ARG A 375 -3.94 8.89 -22.01
N THR A 376 -3.37 8.12 -21.09
CA THR A 376 -3.70 8.17 -19.67
C THR A 376 -2.42 8.03 -18.85
N ILE A 377 -2.31 8.84 -17.79
CA ILE A 377 -1.27 8.72 -16.77
C ILE A 377 -1.94 8.36 -15.45
N THR A 378 -1.52 7.26 -14.86
CA THR A 378 -2.16 6.71 -13.66
C THR A 378 -1.13 6.54 -12.55
N SER A 379 -1.48 6.90 -11.32
CA SER A 379 -0.61 6.66 -10.17
C SER A 379 -0.49 5.17 -9.83
N VAL A 380 0.68 4.76 -9.35
CA VAL A 380 0.98 3.41 -8.85
C VAL A 380 1.54 3.55 -7.43
N GLY A 381 0.73 3.14 -6.44
CA GLY A 381 1.04 3.38 -5.03
C GLY A 381 1.36 4.85 -4.78
N ASN A 382 2.40 5.10 -3.98
CA ASN A 382 2.93 6.44 -3.71
C ASN A 382 4.26 6.72 -4.42
N TYR A 383 4.76 5.80 -5.27
CA TYR A 383 6.17 5.80 -5.71
C TYR A 383 6.36 5.91 -7.23
N ALA A 384 5.31 5.79 -8.03
CA ALA A 384 5.43 5.71 -9.48
C ALA A 384 4.17 6.15 -10.22
N ILE A 385 4.31 6.32 -11.54
CA ILE A 385 3.21 6.41 -12.50
C ILE A 385 3.34 5.32 -13.57
N THR A 386 2.22 4.93 -14.15
CA THR A 386 2.17 4.22 -15.43
C THR A 386 1.59 5.14 -16.50
N ILE A 387 2.03 4.93 -17.73
CA ILE A 387 1.57 5.71 -18.88
C ILE A 387 1.05 4.73 -19.94
N SER A 388 -0.21 4.89 -20.32
CA SER A 388 -0.75 4.28 -21.53
C SER A 388 -0.50 5.22 -22.70
N TRP A 389 0.13 4.73 -23.75
CA TRP A 389 0.60 5.49 -24.90
C TRP A 389 -0.31 5.29 -26.10
N ASN A 390 -0.32 6.26 -27.02
CA ASN A 390 -1.07 6.16 -28.27
C ASN A 390 -0.49 5.15 -29.28
N ASP A 391 0.74 4.67 -29.06
CA ASP A 391 1.38 3.59 -29.81
C ASP A 391 0.98 2.18 -29.31
N GLY A 392 0.08 2.10 -28.34
CA GLY A 392 -0.41 0.84 -27.75
C GLY A 392 0.41 0.33 -26.56
N HIS A 393 1.57 0.95 -26.25
CA HIS A 393 2.37 0.57 -25.10
C HIS A 393 1.70 1.00 -23.78
N SER A 394 1.75 0.17 -22.73
CA SER A 394 1.10 0.49 -21.45
C SER A 394 1.70 -0.18 -20.21
N THR A 395 2.83 -0.88 -20.37
CA THR A 395 3.42 -1.70 -19.30
C THR A 395 4.55 -1.02 -18.54
N GLY A 396 5.01 0.15 -19.00
CA GLY A 396 6.05 0.92 -18.34
C GLY A 396 5.64 1.48 -16.97
N ILE A 397 6.46 1.22 -15.96
CA ILE A 397 6.37 1.84 -14.64
C ILE A 397 7.52 2.86 -14.52
N TYR A 398 7.16 4.11 -14.28
CA TYR A 398 8.11 5.21 -14.09
C TYR A 398 8.14 5.54 -12.60
N SER A 399 9.10 4.94 -11.88
CA SER A 399 9.32 5.29 -10.48
C SER A 399 9.75 6.75 -10.36
N PHE A 400 9.36 7.39 -9.27
CA PHE A 400 9.71 8.77 -8.97
C PHE A 400 11.22 8.95 -8.84
N GLU A 401 11.91 7.97 -8.26
CA GLU A 401 13.37 7.93 -8.25
C GLU A 401 13.95 7.92 -9.68
N HIS A 402 13.39 7.10 -10.58
CA HIS A 402 13.86 7.06 -11.96
C HIS A 402 13.56 8.36 -12.70
N LEU A 403 12.36 8.93 -12.57
CA LEU A 403 11.98 10.22 -13.17
C LEU A 403 12.89 11.34 -12.67
N ARG A 404 13.16 11.39 -11.36
CA ARG A 404 14.07 12.37 -10.76
C ARG A 404 15.48 12.26 -11.35
N ALA A 405 16.06 11.07 -11.34
CA ALA A 405 17.38 10.81 -11.92
C ALA A 405 17.42 11.10 -13.43
N PHE A 406 16.32 10.85 -14.15
CA PHE A 406 16.21 11.15 -15.57
C PHE A 406 16.20 12.66 -15.83
N GLY A 407 15.46 13.43 -15.03
CA GLY A 407 15.37 14.89 -15.14
C GLY A 407 16.71 15.58 -14.83
N GLU A 408 17.45 15.07 -13.84
CA GLU A 408 18.79 15.57 -13.50
C GLU A 408 19.80 15.35 -14.63
N ARG A 409 19.76 14.19 -15.29
CA ARG A 409 20.60 13.92 -16.48
C ARG A 409 20.22 14.79 -17.68
N GLY A 410 18.93 15.05 -17.88
CA GLY A 410 18.45 15.95 -18.92
C GLY A 410 18.95 17.38 -18.73
N ALA A 411 18.86 17.91 -17.50
CA ALA A 411 19.37 19.22 -17.15
C ALA A 411 20.89 19.35 -17.34
N ALA A 412 21.67 18.32 -16.97
CA ALA A 412 23.12 18.33 -17.14
C ALA A 412 23.55 18.40 -18.62
N ARG A 413 22.86 17.68 -19.52
CA ARG A 413 23.13 17.74 -20.97
C ARG A 413 22.83 19.12 -21.57
N VAL A 414 21.77 19.78 -21.12
CA VAL A 414 21.42 21.14 -21.59
C VAL A 414 22.45 22.17 -21.15
N VAL A 415 23.12 21.97 -20.01
CA VAL A 415 24.16 22.89 -19.52
C VAL A 415 25.51 22.67 -20.21
N GLU A 416 25.80 21.47 -20.71
CA GLU A 416 27.03 21.19 -21.49
C GLU A 416 26.91 21.64 -22.97
N ASP A 417 25.69 21.77 -23.49
CA ASP A 417 25.41 22.23 -24.86
C ASP A 417 25.20 23.76 -24.99
N VAL A 418 25.39 24.53 -23.90
CA VAL A 418 25.36 26.02 -23.85
C VAL A 418 26.75 26.54 -23.53
#